data_AF-A0ABD3TRI9-F1
#
_entry.id   AF-A0ABD3TRI9-F1
#
_cell.length_a   1.000
_cell.length_b   1.000
_cell.length_c   1.000
_cell.angle_alpha   90.00
_cell.angle_beta   90.00
_cell.angle_gamma   90.00
#
_symmetry.space_group_name_H-M   'P 1'
#
loop_
_entity.id
_entity.type
_entity.pdbx_description
1 polymer ?
#
loop_
_entity_poly.entity_id
_entity_poly.type
_entity_poly.pdbx_seq_one_letter_code
_entity_poly.pdbx_strand_id
1 'polypeptide(L)'
;MVGQKGKKAFLPRWQGSLELTLLLLWLSEWPNILIIGGSPKVNHFIHNQDRPDKAFTTDRAKKTRNANACSGKIFVTVPLDHFGPITPENDPERKLGVLVGETWKDRMECRQWGPHFPHVAGIFGQSEHGAQSVALSGGYEDDEDHGEWFLYTRSGERDLSRNKRINKKQSSETFFKFNVALRVSCRHGYPVRVVRNIVELPYEEDFDKRKITTKARPCQMNSEY
;
A
#
# COMPACT_ATOMS: atom_id res chain seq x y z
N MET A 1 28.53 40.43 45.34
CA MET A 1 28.59 38.94 45.29
C MET A 1 27.78 38.46 46.48
N VAL A 2 26.72 37.65 46.44
CA VAL A 2 26.09 36.77 45.45
C VAL A 2 24.58 36.81 45.76
N GLY A 3 23.73 36.89 44.74
CA GLY A 3 22.27 36.79 44.88
C GLY A 3 21.77 35.35 44.72
N GLN A 4 20.93 34.89 45.65
CA GLN A 4 20.13 33.67 45.50
C GLN A 4 18.86 33.97 44.68
N LYS A 5 18.66 33.22 43.59
CA LYS A 5 17.43 33.25 42.78
C LYS A 5 16.42 32.24 43.31
N GLY A 6 15.30 32.72 43.83
CA GLY A 6 14.09 31.94 44.10
C GLY A 6 13.20 31.83 42.85
N LYS A 7 12.83 30.61 42.48
CA LYS A 7 11.92 30.28 41.38
C LYS A 7 10.48 30.65 41.77
N LYS A 8 9.77 31.43 40.94
CA LYS A 8 8.32 31.62 41.05
C LYS A 8 7.62 30.74 40.01
N ALA A 9 6.79 29.82 40.49
CA ALA A 9 5.86 29.04 39.68
C ALA A 9 4.75 29.98 39.16
N PHE A 10 4.45 29.87 37.86
CA PHE A 10 3.33 30.57 37.22
C PHE A 10 2.20 29.55 37.05
N LEU A 11 1.18 29.63 37.90
CA LEU A 11 -0.04 28.84 37.75
C LEU A 11 -0.96 29.56 36.75
N PRO A 12 -1.47 28.89 35.70
CA PRO A 12 -2.40 29.50 34.77
C PRO A 12 -3.79 29.63 35.43
N ARG A 13 -4.31 30.85 35.44
CA ARG A 13 -5.63 31.20 35.96
C ARG A 13 -6.67 30.89 34.87
N TRP A 14 -7.50 29.88 35.09
CA TRP A 14 -8.55 29.43 34.18
C TRP A 14 -9.68 30.47 34.08
N GLN A 15 -9.96 30.95 32.86
CA GLN A 15 -11.01 31.93 32.57
C GLN A 15 -12.06 31.26 31.67
N GLY A 16 -12.87 30.37 32.26
CA GLY A 16 -13.68 29.39 31.53
C GLY A 16 -15.08 29.83 31.05
N SER A 17 -15.52 31.07 31.27
CA SER A 17 -16.92 31.44 30.98
C SER A 17 -17.17 31.94 29.55
N LEU A 18 -16.18 32.58 28.91
CA LEU A 18 -16.33 33.20 27.58
C LEU A 18 -16.11 32.22 26.41
N GLU A 19 -15.23 31.24 26.56
CA GLU A 19 -15.01 30.25 25.49
C GLU A 19 -16.20 29.27 25.35
N LEU A 20 -16.82 28.90 26.47
CA LEU A 20 -18.02 28.04 26.47
C LEU A 20 -19.21 28.72 25.80
N THR A 21 -19.36 30.04 25.93
CA THR A 21 -20.45 30.79 25.29
C THR A 21 -20.25 30.92 23.79
N LEU A 22 -19.02 31.12 23.32
CA LEU A 22 -18.68 31.13 21.88
C LEU A 22 -18.90 29.77 21.21
N LEU A 23 -18.55 28.67 21.88
CA LEU A 23 -18.79 27.32 21.37
C LEU A 23 -20.29 27.00 21.24
N LEU A 24 -21.11 27.43 22.22
CA LEU A 24 -22.55 27.21 22.20
C LEU A 24 -23.26 28.06 21.13
N LEU A 25 -22.82 29.30 20.90
CA LEU A 25 -23.33 30.14 19.81
C LEU A 25 -22.99 29.55 18.44
N TRP A 26 -21.76 29.07 18.25
CA TRP A 26 -21.34 28.42 17.00
C TRP A 26 -22.15 27.15 16.69
N LEU A 27 -22.53 26.38 17.71
CA LEU A 27 -23.38 25.18 17.53
C LEU A 27 -24.85 25.53 17.25
N SER A 28 -25.33 26.71 17.65
CA SER A 28 -26.73 27.12 17.45
C SER A 28 -27.06 27.61 16.04
N GLU A 29 -26.04 27.96 15.25
CA GLU A 29 -26.19 28.46 13.87
C GLU A 29 -26.11 27.35 12.80
N TRP A 30 -25.96 26.08 13.20
CA TRP A 30 -26.01 24.98 12.24
C TRP A 30 -27.46 24.69 11.85
N PRO A 31 -27.80 24.70 10.54
CA PRO A 31 -29.13 24.32 10.10
C PRO A 31 -29.40 22.87 10.54
N ASN A 32 -30.60 22.62 11.06
CA ASN A 32 -31.11 21.29 11.38
C ASN A 32 -31.08 20.43 10.11
N ILE A 33 -29.97 19.74 9.87
CA ILE A 33 -29.89 18.68 8.87
C ILE A 33 -30.84 17.60 9.37
N LEU A 34 -32.00 17.51 8.73
CA LEU A 34 -32.88 16.36 8.84
C LEU A 34 -32.03 15.12 8.57
N ILE A 35 -31.69 14.39 9.63
CA ILE A 35 -31.08 13.07 9.54
C ILE A 35 -32.16 12.18 8.93
N ILE A 36 -32.16 12.08 7.60
CA ILE A 36 -32.89 11.02 6.90
C ILE A 36 -32.32 9.72 7.46
N GLY A 37 -33.12 9.03 8.27
CA GLY A 37 -32.77 7.78 8.94
C GLY A 37 -32.45 6.68 7.94
N GLY A 38 -31.24 6.70 7.40
CA GLY A 38 -30.62 5.52 6.83
C GLY A 38 -30.30 4.59 7.98
N SER A 39 -30.69 3.31 7.87
CA SER A 39 -30.26 2.30 8.83
C SER A 39 -28.74 2.34 8.99
N PRO A 40 -28.22 2.20 10.22
CA PRO A 40 -26.77 2.21 10.43
C PRO A 40 -26.16 1.11 9.56
N LYS A 41 -25.24 1.50 8.67
CA LYS A 41 -24.52 0.57 7.81
C LYS A 41 -23.68 -0.34 8.71
N VAL A 42 -24.16 -1.55 8.95
CA VAL A 42 -23.42 -2.58 9.69
C VAL A 42 -22.21 -2.97 8.85
N ASN A 43 -21.02 -2.58 9.34
CA ASN A 43 -19.75 -2.97 8.75
C ASN A 43 -19.31 -4.29 9.38
N HIS A 44 -19.42 -5.39 8.64
CA HIS A 44 -18.90 -6.67 9.08
C HIS A 44 -17.37 -6.67 8.90
N PHE A 45 -16.65 -6.71 10.02
CA PHE A 45 -15.19 -6.87 10.03
C PHE A 45 -14.86 -8.34 10.28
N ILE A 46 -13.96 -8.90 9.47
CA ILE A 46 -13.48 -10.28 9.61
C ILE A 46 -12.01 -10.23 10.03
N HIS A 47 -11.72 -10.77 11.21
CA HIS A 47 -10.34 -10.92 11.70
C HIS A 47 -9.56 -11.85 10.77
N ASN A 48 -8.24 -11.62 10.66
CA ASN A 48 -7.42 -12.38 9.71
C ASN A 48 -7.49 -13.90 9.92
N GLN A 49 -7.58 -14.36 11.17
CA GLN A 49 -7.63 -15.79 11.51
C GLN A 49 -8.94 -16.46 11.09
N ASP A 50 -10.01 -15.68 10.96
CA ASP A 50 -11.33 -16.18 10.54
C ASP A 50 -11.51 -16.12 9.02
N ARG A 51 -10.49 -15.66 8.29
CA ARG A 51 -10.53 -15.62 6.82
C ARG A 51 -10.21 -16.99 6.24
N PRO A 52 -10.85 -17.36 5.12
CA PRO A 52 -10.47 -18.56 4.39
C PRO A 52 -9.05 -18.41 3.80
N ASP A 53 -8.40 -19.54 3.55
CA ASP A 53 -7.05 -19.60 2.97
C ASP A 53 -6.95 -19.04 1.55
N LYS A 54 -8.07 -18.95 0.84
CA LYS A 54 -8.13 -18.42 -0.53
C LYS A 54 -9.00 -17.16 -0.58
N ALA A 55 -8.76 -16.34 -1.60
CA ALA A 55 -9.64 -15.22 -1.91
C ALA A 55 -11.09 -15.70 -2.09
N PHE A 56 -12.04 -14.91 -1.57
CA PHE A 56 -13.46 -15.28 -1.53
C PHE A 56 -14.34 -14.12 -1.98
N THR A 57 -15.55 -14.42 -2.46
CA THR A 57 -16.54 -13.41 -2.82
C THR A 57 -17.60 -13.30 -1.73
N THR A 58 -18.16 -12.11 -1.54
CA THR A 58 -19.30 -11.88 -0.64
C THR A 58 -20.59 -11.78 -1.46
N ASP A 59 -21.75 -11.94 -0.82
CA ASP A 59 -23.07 -11.79 -1.48
C ASP A 59 -23.27 -10.40 -2.12
N ARG A 60 -22.47 -9.41 -1.72
CA ARG A 60 -22.46 -8.06 -2.30
C ARG A 60 -21.71 -7.98 -3.64
N ALA A 61 -20.99 -9.03 -4.04
CA ALA A 61 -20.17 -9.05 -5.24
C ALA A 61 -21.05 -9.10 -6.51
N LYS A 62 -21.09 -7.97 -7.24
CA LYS A 62 -21.83 -7.85 -8.52
C LYS A 62 -21.05 -8.30 -9.76
N LYS A 63 -19.72 -8.41 -9.66
CA LYS A 63 -18.84 -8.80 -10.78
C LYS A 63 -18.32 -10.21 -10.53
N THR A 64 -18.28 -11.00 -11.59
CA THR A 64 -17.75 -12.36 -11.57
C THR A 64 -16.22 -12.36 -11.41
N ARG A 65 -15.67 -13.50 -10.95
CA ARG A 65 -14.23 -13.73 -10.66
C ARG A 65 -13.67 -12.84 -9.54
N ASN A 66 -12.34 -12.77 -9.43
CA ASN A 66 -11.59 -12.04 -8.41
C ASN A 66 -11.72 -10.50 -8.52
N ALA A 67 -12.58 -9.99 -9.41
CA ALA A 67 -12.80 -8.55 -9.53
C ALA A 67 -13.36 -7.98 -8.22
N ASN A 68 -14.39 -8.59 -7.63
CA ASN A 68 -14.98 -8.12 -6.37
C ASN A 68 -14.65 -9.05 -5.20
N ALA A 69 -13.56 -9.82 -5.30
CA ALA A 69 -13.14 -10.73 -4.24
C ALA A 69 -12.48 -9.97 -3.08
N CYS A 70 -12.68 -10.50 -1.88
CA CYS A 70 -11.94 -10.17 -0.69
C CYS A 70 -10.69 -11.06 -0.60
N SER A 71 -9.60 -10.48 -0.10
CA SER A 71 -8.39 -11.23 0.23
C SER A 71 -8.69 -12.33 1.25
N GLY A 72 -8.10 -13.51 1.04
CA GLY A 72 -8.03 -14.56 2.05
C GLY A 72 -7.12 -14.18 3.22
N LYS A 73 -6.85 -15.16 4.08
CA LYS A 73 -5.94 -15.07 5.23
C LYS A 73 -4.55 -14.59 4.80
N ILE A 74 -4.00 -13.60 5.49
CA ILE A 74 -2.59 -13.21 5.39
C ILE A 74 -1.78 -14.21 6.22
N PHE A 75 -0.80 -14.86 5.60
CA PHE A 75 0.00 -15.91 6.22
C PHE A 75 1.20 -15.37 6.98
N VAL A 76 1.67 -14.19 6.61
CA VAL A 76 2.83 -13.54 7.25
C VAL A 76 2.41 -12.56 8.34
N THR A 77 3.30 -12.36 9.31
CA THR A 77 3.06 -11.47 10.46
C THR A 77 3.76 -10.12 10.36
N VAL A 78 4.39 -9.82 9.21
CA VAL A 78 5.06 -8.52 9.02
C VAL A 78 4.06 -7.36 9.13
N PRO A 79 4.45 -6.25 9.77
CA PRO A 79 3.62 -5.05 9.80
C PRO A 79 3.56 -4.39 8.41
N LEU A 80 2.56 -3.53 8.20
CA LEU A 80 2.33 -2.88 6.89
C LEU A 80 3.45 -1.91 6.49
N ASP A 81 4.26 -1.47 7.45
CA ASP A 81 5.37 -0.55 7.27
C ASP A 81 6.74 -1.26 7.24
N HIS A 82 6.75 -2.59 7.21
CA HIS A 82 7.96 -3.44 7.17
C HIS A 82 8.77 -3.24 5.90
N PHE A 83 10.03 -2.82 6.07
CA PHE A 83 11.03 -2.74 5.00
C PHE A 83 11.85 -4.03 4.88
N GLY A 84 12.36 -4.29 3.68
CA GLY A 84 13.26 -5.41 3.45
C GLY A 84 12.56 -6.77 3.28
N PRO A 85 13.31 -7.88 3.36
CA PRO A 85 12.79 -9.23 3.13
C PRO A 85 11.85 -9.67 4.25
N ILE A 86 10.97 -10.62 3.93
CA ILE A 86 10.12 -11.28 4.91
C ILE A 86 10.87 -12.52 5.38
N THR A 87 11.31 -12.51 6.63
CA THR A 87 12.19 -13.52 7.21
C THR A 87 11.40 -14.70 7.82
N PRO A 88 12.05 -15.85 8.12
CA PRO A 88 11.44 -16.99 8.79
C PRO A 88 10.61 -16.66 10.04
N GLU A 89 11.03 -15.67 10.82
CA GLU A 89 10.33 -15.28 12.07
C GLU A 89 8.95 -14.69 11.79
N ASN A 90 8.74 -14.18 10.57
CA ASN A 90 7.48 -13.59 10.13
C ASN A 90 6.60 -14.54 9.31
N ASP A 91 7.02 -15.80 9.18
CA ASP A 91 6.32 -16.88 8.51
C ASP A 91 6.07 -18.00 9.53
N PRO A 92 5.02 -17.87 10.37
CA PRO A 92 4.80 -18.74 11.51
C PRO A 92 4.52 -20.19 11.12
N GLU A 93 4.01 -20.42 9.90
CA GLU A 93 3.61 -21.74 9.43
C GLU A 93 4.77 -22.48 8.76
N ARG A 94 5.46 -21.88 7.77
CA ARG A 94 6.55 -22.59 7.05
C ARG A 94 7.92 -22.35 7.69
N LYS A 95 8.10 -21.24 8.42
CA LYS A 95 9.38 -20.83 9.01
C LYS A 95 10.51 -20.71 7.98
N LEU A 96 10.16 -20.30 6.76
CA LEU A 96 11.12 -20.07 5.68
C LEU A 96 11.24 -18.58 5.35
N GLY A 97 10.17 -17.81 5.60
CA GLY A 97 10.04 -16.47 5.08
C GLY A 97 9.57 -16.49 3.64
N VAL A 98 9.69 -15.36 2.96
CA VAL A 98 9.40 -15.28 1.51
C VAL A 98 10.72 -15.20 0.77
N LEU A 99 11.02 -16.25 0.03
CA LEU A 99 12.25 -16.39 -0.72
C LEU A 99 12.17 -15.66 -2.07
N VAL A 100 13.33 -15.19 -2.53
CA VAL A 100 13.49 -14.68 -3.89
C VAL A 100 13.13 -15.78 -4.89
N GLY A 101 12.35 -15.44 -5.90
CA GLY A 101 11.93 -16.36 -6.94
C GLY A 101 10.62 -17.10 -6.63
N GLU A 102 10.03 -16.90 -5.45
CA GLU A 102 8.68 -17.38 -5.18
C GLU A 102 7.67 -16.75 -6.15
N THR A 103 6.73 -17.59 -6.61
CA THR A 103 5.69 -17.21 -7.56
C THR A 103 4.32 -17.45 -6.97
N TRP A 104 3.38 -16.56 -7.26
CA TRP A 104 1.98 -16.66 -6.86
C TRP A 104 1.08 -16.59 -8.08
N LYS A 105 -0.08 -17.23 -8.00
CA LYS A 105 -1.04 -17.29 -9.11
C LYS A 105 -1.57 -15.92 -9.48
N ASP A 106 -1.83 -15.06 -8.49
CA ASP A 106 -2.35 -13.72 -8.70
C ASP A 106 -1.94 -12.73 -7.61
N ARG A 107 -2.38 -11.48 -7.76
CA ARG A 107 -2.12 -10.38 -6.81
C ARG A 107 -2.82 -10.55 -5.46
N MET A 108 -3.87 -11.38 -5.36
CA MET A 108 -4.50 -11.69 -4.08
C MET A 108 -3.66 -12.69 -3.31
N GLU A 109 -3.15 -13.73 -3.97
CA GLU A 109 -2.26 -14.70 -3.34
C GLU A 109 -0.92 -14.05 -2.95
N CYS A 110 -0.33 -13.23 -3.83
CA CYS A 110 0.85 -12.42 -3.51
C CYS A 110 0.63 -11.53 -2.27
N ARG A 111 -0.56 -10.94 -2.13
CA ARG A 111 -0.94 -10.16 -0.95
C ARG A 111 -0.92 -11.01 0.33
N GLN A 112 -1.37 -12.26 0.27
CA GLN A 112 -1.44 -13.14 1.45
C GLN A 112 -0.05 -13.47 2.02
N TRP A 113 0.97 -13.49 1.17
CA TRP A 113 2.36 -13.71 1.57
C TRP A 113 3.10 -12.41 1.94
N GLY A 114 2.51 -11.24 1.70
CA GLY A 114 3.06 -9.94 2.09
C GLY A 114 4.17 -9.28 1.24
N PRO A 115 4.79 -9.87 0.18
CA PRO A 115 5.78 -9.13 -0.60
C PRO A 115 5.22 -7.85 -1.20
N HIS A 116 3.92 -7.85 -1.57
CA HIS A 116 3.21 -6.65 -1.97
C HIS A 116 1.73 -6.68 -1.55
N PHE A 117 1.36 -5.86 -0.57
CA PHE A 117 0.01 -5.90 0.02
C PHE A 117 -1.11 -5.38 -0.90
N PRO A 118 -0.99 -4.25 -1.62
CA PRO A 118 -2.06 -3.77 -2.48
C PRO A 118 -2.43 -4.78 -3.57
N HIS A 119 -3.72 -5.05 -3.76
CA HIS A 119 -4.16 -5.97 -4.83
C HIS A 119 -4.27 -5.30 -6.20
N VAL A 120 -4.37 -3.95 -6.26
CA VAL A 120 -4.47 -3.17 -7.52
C VAL A 120 -3.34 -2.18 -7.69
N ALA A 121 -2.98 -1.43 -6.64
CA ALA A 121 -1.99 -0.37 -6.76
C ALA A 121 -0.63 -0.96 -7.15
N GLY A 122 0.15 -0.22 -7.95
CA GLY A 122 1.51 -0.61 -8.32
C GLY A 122 2.52 -0.33 -7.21
N ILE A 123 2.26 0.65 -6.36
CA ILE A 123 3.16 1.07 -5.27
C ILE A 123 2.47 0.81 -3.93
N PHE A 124 3.22 0.27 -2.98
CA PHE A 124 2.84 0.17 -1.59
C PHE A 124 3.76 1.02 -0.73
N GLY A 125 3.18 1.97 -0.01
CA GLY A 125 3.95 2.96 0.73
C GLY A 125 3.09 3.93 1.50
N GLN A 126 3.74 4.61 2.44
CA GLN A 126 3.19 5.74 3.17
C GLN A 126 4.06 6.97 2.87
N SER A 127 3.43 8.12 2.61
CA SER A 127 4.14 9.32 2.15
C SER A 127 5.17 9.86 3.14
N GLU A 128 5.01 9.56 4.42
CA GLU A 128 5.90 10.02 5.51
C GLU A 128 6.93 8.98 5.93
N HIS A 129 6.67 7.70 5.65
CA HIS A 129 7.54 6.60 6.09
C HIS A 129 8.41 6.04 4.96
N GLY A 130 7.87 5.94 3.75
CA GLY A 130 8.52 5.33 2.59
C GLY A 130 7.67 4.25 1.93
N ALA A 131 8.13 3.79 0.77
CA ALA A 131 7.57 2.68 0.02
C ALA A 131 8.23 1.36 0.41
N GLN A 132 7.42 0.36 0.77
CA GLN A 132 7.87 -0.98 1.14
C GLN A 132 7.99 -1.90 -0.08
N SER A 133 7.16 -1.69 -1.12
CA SER A 133 7.21 -2.53 -2.32
C SER A 133 6.60 -1.89 -3.57
N VAL A 134 7.01 -2.39 -4.73
CA VAL A 134 6.45 -2.07 -6.05
C VAL A 134 6.12 -3.32 -6.84
N ALA A 135 5.13 -3.20 -7.72
CA ALA A 135 4.72 -4.24 -8.66
C ALA A 135 4.95 -3.79 -10.10
N LEU A 136 5.78 -4.54 -10.83
CA LEU A 136 6.01 -4.39 -12.27
C LEU A 136 5.01 -5.25 -13.02
N SER A 137 4.01 -4.62 -13.63
CA SER A 137 2.92 -5.33 -14.30
C SER A 137 2.77 -5.03 -15.79
N GLY A 138 3.72 -4.31 -16.39
CA GLY A 138 3.65 -3.89 -17.80
C GLY A 138 2.46 -2.97 -18.10
N GLY A 139 1.99 -2.22 -17.10
CA GLY A 139 0.81 -1.37 -17.20
C GLY A 139 1.09 0.03 -17.78
N TYR A 140 2.37 0.37 -17.92
CA TYR A 140 2.85 1.65 -18.43
C TYR A 140 3.78 1.36 -19.62
N GLU A 141 3.55 2.07 -20.72
CA GLU A 141 4.33 1.91 -21.95
C GLU A 141 5.79 2.38 -21.77
N ASP A 142 6.01 3.28 -20.81
CA ASP A 142 7.34 3.85 -20.50
C ASP A 142 8.13 3.03 -19.46
N ASP A 143 7.59 1.91 -18.96
CA ASP A 143 8.34 1.03 -18.05
C ASP A 143 9.38 0.21 -18.83
N GLU A 144 10.62 0.22 -18.35
CA GLU A 144 11.71 -0.62 -18.88
C GLU A 144 12.19 -1.59 -17.81
N ASP A 145 12.31 -2.90 -18.10
CA ASP A 145 12.84 -3.90 -17.15
C ASP A 145 14.07 -4.60 -17.72
N HIS A 146 15.24 -4.28 -17.14
CA HIS A 146 16.54 -4.83 -17.50
C HIS A 146 17.02 -5.90 -16.50
N GLY A 147 16.13 -6.38 -15.64
CA GLY A 147 16.41 -7.41 -14.64
C GLY A 147 17.04 -6.84 -13.37
N GLU A 148 18.30 -6.42 -13.41
CA GLU A 148 18.99 -5.84 -12.25
C GLU A 148 18.46 -4.45 -11.90
N TRP A 149 18.07 -3.69 -12.91
CA TRP A 149 17.49 -2.37 -12.78
C TRP A 149 16.28 -2.23 -13.70
N PHE A 150 15.40 -1.30 -13.37
CA PHE A 150 14.22 -0.99 -14.15
C PHE A 150 13.89 0.50 -14.04
N LEU A 151 13.26 1.04 -15.08
CA LEU A 151 12.63 2.35 -15.05
C LEU A 151 11.16 2.18 -14.69
N TYR A 152 10.72 2.88 -13.65
CA TYR A 152 9.36 2.76 -13.14
C TYR A 152 8.59 4.06 -13.29
N THR A 153 7.48 3.99 -14.03
CA THR A 153 6.60 5.14 -14.26
C THR A 153 5.77 5.42 -13.01
N ARG A 154 5.78 6.68 -12.54
CA ARG A 154 4.99 7.08 -11.37
C ARG A 154 3.50 6.84 -11.63
N SER A 155 2.74 6.60 -10.57
CA SER A 155 1.27 6.60 -10.66
C SER A 155 0.73 8.00 -11.04
N GLY A 156 0.07 8.12 -12.19
CA GLY A 156 -0.60 9.36 -12.64
C GLY A 156 -2.07 9.43 -12.21
N GLU A 157 -2.65 10.63 -12.28
CA GLU A 157 -4.09 10.81 -12.09
C GLU A 157 -4.80 10.09 -13.23
N ARG A 158 -5.65 9.13 -12.87
CA ARG A 158 -6.52 8.44 -13.81
C ARG A 158 -7.92 8.92 -13.52
N ASP A 159 -8.66 9.31 -14.55
CA ASP A 159 -10.10 9.45 -14.43
C ASP A 159 -10.68 8.05 -14.10
N LEU A 160 -10.94 7.82 -12.81
CA LEU A 160 -11.55 6.61 -12.25
C LEU A 160 -13.09 6.73 -12.23
N SER A 161 -13.66 7.79 -12.82
CA SER A 161 -15.11 7.87 -13.00
C SER A 161 -15.60 6.61 -13.74
N ARG A 162 -16.75 6.09 -13.29
CA ARG A 162 -17.32 4.79 -13.73
C ARG A 162 -16.60 3.52 -13.25
N ASN A 163 -15.92 3.52 -12.10
CA ASN A 163 -15.47 2.28 -11.44
C ASN A 163 -14.44 1.50 -12.29
N LYS A 164 -13.62 2.23 -13.06
CA LYS A 164 -12.52 1.70 -13.90
C LYS A 164 -11.27 1.53 -13.04
N ARG A 165 -10.48 0.47 -13.33
CA ARG A 165 -9.23 0.16 -12.60
C ARG A 165 -7.96 0.58 -13.35
N ILE A 166 -8.08 0.83 -14.66
CA ILE A 166 -6.99 1.20 -15.57
C ILE A 166 -7.56 2.20 -16.59
N ASN A 167 -6.83 3.27 -16.90
CA ASN A 167 -7.17 4.26 -17.92
C ASN A 167 -5.86 4.73 -18.60
N LYS A 168 -5.88 4.93 -19.92
CA LYS A 168 -4.68 5.23 -20.74
C LYS A 168 -4.27 6.72 -20.72
N LYS A 169 -5.17 7.64 -20.38
CA LYS A 169 -4.87 9.08 -20.35
C LYS A 169 -4.42 9.52 -18.96
N GLN A 170 -3.28 10.21 -18.89
CA GLN A 170 -2.68 10.73 -17.67
C GLN A 170 -2.71 12.27 -17.64
N SER A 171 -2.95 12.88 -16.47
CA SER A 171 -2.64 14.31 -16.21
C SER A 171 -1.32 14.40 -15.41
N SER A 172 -0.52 15.45 -15.67
CA SER A 172 0.91 15.50 -15.35
C SER A 172 1.29 15.97 -13.93
N GLU A 173 0.38 16.49 -13.09
CA GLU A 173 0.87 17.45 -12.08
C GLU A 173 0.69 17.10 -10.59
N THR A 174 -0.06 16.06 -10.21
CA THR A 174 -0.25 15.76 -8.77
C THR A 174 0.69 14.66 -8.27
N PHE A 175 1.58 14.99 -7.32
CA PHE A 175 2.34 13.96 -6.58
C PHE A 175 1.39 13.16 -5.68
N PHE A 176 0.96 11.99 -6.14
CA PHE A 176 0.20 11.05 -5.32
C PHE A 176 1.00 10.61 -4.10
N LYS A 177 0.30 10.36 -2.98
CA LYS A 177 0.90 9.92 -1.69
C LYS A 177 1.90 8.76 -1.87
N PHE A 178 1.63 7.84 -2.80
CA PHE A 178 2.53 6.72 -3.10
C PHE A 178 3.79 7.11 -3.88
N ASN A 179 3.70 8.06 -4.80
CA ASN A 179 4.89 8.58 -5.50
C ASN A 179 5.80 9.31 -4.51
N VAL A 180 5.21 10.01 -3.53
CA VAL A 180 5.97 10.62 -2.43
C VAL A 180 6.65 9.55 -1.59
N ALA A 181 5.95 8.45 -1.27
CA ALA A 181 6.53 7.33 -0.53
C ALA A 181 7.76 6.73 -1.22
N LEU A 182 7.71 6.51 -2.55
CA LEU A 182 8.87 6.06 -3.31
C LEU A 182 10.02 7.06 -3.24
N ARG A 183 9.73 8.37 -3.41
CA ARG A 183 10.74 9.42 -3.29
C ARG A 183 11.39 9.44 -1.91
N VAL A 184 10.63 9.17 -0.84
CA VAL A 184 11.15 9.04 0.52
C VAL A 184 12.10 7.83 0.61
N SER A 185 11.70 6.65 0.13
CA SER A 185 12.60 5.49 0.09
C SER A 185 13.90 5.77 -0.66
N CYS A 186 13.84 6.44 -1.82
CA CYS A 186 15.04 6.81 -2.57
C CYS A 186 15.97 7.77 -1.81
N ARG A 187 15.39 8.74 -1.07
CA ARG A 187 16.17 9.71 -0.27
C ARG A 187 16.87 9.07 0.93
N HIS A 188 16.23 8.09 1.55
CA HIS A 188 16.75 7.44 2.75
C HIS A 188 17.49 6.12 2.48
N GLY A 189 17.48 5.64 1.22
CA GLY A 189 18.09 4.35 0.87
C GLY A 189 17.32 3.14 1.40
N TYR A 190 16.01 3.25 1.64
CA TYR A 190 15.22 2.14 2.17
C TYR A 190 15.02 1.04 1.13
N PRO A 191 15.11 -0.24 1.52
CA PRO A 191 14.91 -1.35 0.60
C PRO A 191 13.45 -1.43 0.16
N VAL A 192 13.23 -1.60 -1.15
CA VAL A 192 11.92 -1.74 -1.77
C VAL A 192 11.80 -3.14 -2.38
N ARG A 193 10.83 -3.94 -1.91
CA ARG A 193 10.57 -5.26 -2.52
C ARG A 193 9.96 -5.08 -3.91
N VAL A 194 10.37 -5.92 -4.85
CA VAL A 194 9.88 -5.86 -6.24
C VAL A 194 9.15 -7.14 -6.57
N VAL A 195 7.89 -7.01 -7.00
CA VAL A 195 7.10 -8.12 -7.54
C VAL A 195 6.97 -7.94 -9.04
N ARG A 196 7.40 -8.94 -9.81
CA ARG A 196 7.22 -8.96 -11.26
C ARG A 196 6.01 -9.81 -11.62
N ASN A 197 5.09 -9.24 -12.39
CA ASN A 197 4.00 -10.00 -12.94
C ASN A 197 4.47 -10.67 -14.24
N ILE A 198 4.30 -12.00 -14.32
CA ILE A 198 4.53 -12.73 -15.55
C ILE A 198 3.27 -12.53 -16.40
N VAL A 199 3.33 -11.57 -17.34
CA VAL A 199 2.42 -11.63 -18.48
C VAL A 199 2.92 -12.82 -19.30
N GLU A 200 2.11 -13.89 -19.42
CA GLU A 200 2.47 -15.07 -20.23
C GLU A 200 3.06 -14.62 -21.57
N LEU A 201 4.37 -14.76 -21.70
CA LEU A 201 4.99 -14.92 -23.00
C LEU A 201 5.13 -16.42 -23.19
N PRO A 202 4.83 -16.96 -24.38
CA PRO A 202 4.98 -18.39 -24.64
C PRO A 202 6.40 -18.82 -24.25
N TYR A 203 6.48 -19.91 -23.48
CA TYR A 203 7.74 -20.53 -23.10
C TYR A 203 8.51 -20.90 -24.38
N GLU A 204 9.68 -20.30 -24.60
CA GLU A 204 10.64 -20.74 -25.63
C GLU A 204 12.04 -20.83 -25.04
N GLU A 205 12.76 -21.85 -25.50
CA GLU A 205 14.03 -22.34 -24.93
C GLU A 205 15.23 -21.39 -25.07
N ASP A 206 15.09 -20.21 -25.67
CA ASP A 206 16.25 -19.39 -26.02
C ASP A 206 16.05 -17.88 -25.75
N PHE A 207 16.47 -17.44 -24.57
CA PHE A 207 16.38 -16.07 -24.08
C PHE A 207 17.24 -15.07 -24.88
N ASP A 208 18.20 -15.53 -25.68
CA ASP A 208 19.15 -14.66 -26.39
C ASP A 208 18.67 -14.17 -27.76
N LYS A 209 17.59 -14.75 -28.32
CA LYS A 209 17.25 -14.56 -29.73
C LYS A 209 16.17 -13.52 -30.04
N ARG A 210 15.56 -12.88 -29.04
CA ARG A 210 14.68 -11.72 -29.26
C ARG A 210 15.00 -10.57 -28.33
N LYS A 211 15.08 -9.36 -28.90
CA LYS A 211 15.05 -8.07 -28.17
C LYS A 211 13.66 -7.91 -27.52
N ILE A 212 13.45 -8.57 -26.38
CA ILE A 212 12.26 -8.40 -25.53
C ILE A 212 12.61 -7.33 -24.49
N THR A 213 11.69 -6.39 -24.27
CA THR A 213 11.89 -5.20 -23.41
C THR A 213 11.81 -5.49 -21.91
N THR A 214 11.37 -6.68 -21.51
CA THR A 214 11.32 -7.11 -20.12
C THR A 214 12.19 -8.34 -19.90
N LYS A 215 13.45 -8.10 -19.55
CA LYS A 215 14.46 -9.13 -19.25
C LYS A 215 14.42 -9.51 -17.75
N ALA A 216 13.27 -9.95 -17.27
CA ALA A 216 13.11 -10.36 -15.88
C ALA A 216 13.91 -11.63 -15.57
N ARG A 217 15.19 -11.49 -15.19
CA ARG A 217 15.93 -12.53 -14.45
C ARG A 217 15.49 -12.53 -12.99
N PRO A 218 15.44 -13.67 -12.29
CA PRO A 218 15.28 -13.69 -10.84
C PRO A 218 16.36 -12.80 -10.19
N CYS A 219 15.96 -11.74 -9.49
CA CYS A 219 16.91 -10.87 -8.79
C CYS A 219 17.57 -11.65 -7.66
N GLN A 220 18.79 -12.17 -7.85
CA GLN A 220 19.66 -12.50 -6.73
C GLN A 220 19.88 -11.23 -5.91
N MET A 221 19.38 -11.19 -4.67
CA MET A 221 19.84 -10.18 -3.73
C MET A 221 21.23 -10.61 -3.26
N ASN A 222 22.21 -9.72 -3.42
CA ASN A 222 23.52 -9.87 -2.82
C ASN A 222 23.34 -10.05 -1.30
N SER A 223 23.89 -11.14 -0.78
CA SER A 223 23.82 -11.55 0.63
C SER A 223 24.75 -10.75 1.55
N GLU A 224 25.16 -9.55 1.15
CA GLU A 224 26.13 -8.75 1.90
C GLU A 224 25.70 -7.28 1.91
N TYR A 225 24.98 -6.88 2.97
CA TYR A 225 25.06 -5.59 3.66
C TYR A 225 24.50 -5.73 5.07
#